data_AF-A0A350EXJ2-F1
#
_entry.id   AF-A0A350EXJ2-F1
#
_cell.length_a   1.000
_cell.length_b   1.000
_cell.length_c   1.000
_cell.angle_alpha   90.00
_cell.angle_beta   90.00
_cell.angle_gamma   90.00
#
_symmetry.space_group_name_H-M   'P 1'
#
loop_
_entity.id
_entity.type
_entity.pdbx_description
1 polymer ?
#
loop_
_entity_poly.entity_id
_entity_poly.type
_entity_poly.pdbx_seq_one_letter_code
_entity_poly.pdbx_strand_id
1 'polypeptide(L)'
;MFGGVEAAEAKERPDAPLLKGLGGHHHPVTTTSDLAQRYFNQGLILAFNFNHAEAIRSFKAAAQLDPDCAMAWWGVAYAEGPNINMPMMPDVYPRAWDALQKAVALKPKASDRERAYIDALATRYTKEAPEDRSDL
;
A
#
# COMPACT_ATOMS: atom_id res chain seq x y z
N MET A 1 4.34 32.74 -34.31
CA MET A 1 4.88 31.54 -33.62
C MET A 1 4.59 31.69 -32.13
N PHE A 2 3.46 31.17 -31.65
CA PHE A 2 3.23 31.04 -30.21
C PHE A 2 3.43 29.58 -29.87
N GLY A 3 4.50 29.31 -29.10
CA GLY A 3 4.89 27.98 -28.69
C GLY A 3 3.84 27.36 -27.78
N GLY A 4 3.43 26.14 -28.11
CA GLY A 4 2.61 25.31 -27.25
C GLY A 4 3.41 24.96 -26.00
N VAL A 5 2.83 25.26 -24.84
CA VAL A 5 3.25 24.60 -23.60
C VAL A 5 2.61 23.22 -23.66
N GLU A 6 3.42 22.22 -23.93
CA GLU A 6 3.02 20.82 -23.84
C GLU A 6 2.72 20.55 -22.36
N ALA A 7 1.43 20.42 -22.03
CA ALA A 7 1.01 20.01 -20.71
C ALA A 7 1.58 18.61 -20.47
N ALA A 8 2.51 18.50 -19.52
CA ALA A 8 2.96 17.21 -19.02
C ALA A 8 1.71 16.36 -18.73
N GLU A 9 1.64 15.16 -19.31
CA GLU A 9 0.52 14.24 -19.14
C GLU A 9 0.16 14.16 -17.66
N ALA A 10 -1.01 14.71 -17.31
CA ALA A 10 -1.53 14.58 -15.97
C ALA A 10 -1.78 13.09 -15.77
N LYS A 11 -0.94 12.42 -14.96
CA LYS A 11 -1.20 11.05 -14.51
C LYS A 11 -2.67 10.95 -14.16
N GLU A 12 -3.38 10.03 -14.83
CA GLU A 12 -4.78 9.80 -14.58
C GLU A 12 -5.00 9.63 -13.07
N ARG A 13 -5.97 10.37 -12.54
CA ARG A 13 -6.28 10.31 -11.11
C ARG A 13 -6.73 8.89 -10.78
N PRO A 14 -6.32 8.33 -9.63
CA PRO A 14 -6.80 7.02 -9.22
C PRO A 14 -8.32 6.97 -9.11
N ASP A 15 -8.91 5.83 -9.47
CA ASP A 15 -10.36 5.58 -9.38
C ASP A 15 -10.87 5.47 -7.93
N ALA A 16 -9.96 5.28 -6.95
CA ALA A 16 -10.32 5.25 -5.54
C ALA A 16 -10.77 6.64 -5.07
N PRO A 17 -11.95 6.81 -4.44
CA PRO A 17 -12.36 8.11 -3.94
C PRO A 17 -11.56 8.52 -2.68
N LEU A 18 -11.36 9.82 -2.50
CA LEU A 18 -10.99 10.36 -1.18
C LEU A 18 -12.26 10.60 -0.35
N LEU A 19 -12.41 9.80 0.69
CA LEU A 19 -13.56 9.83 1.57
C LEU A 19 -13.43 10.96 2.61
N LYS A 20 -14.57 11.56 2.96
CA LYS A 20 -14.66 12.57 4.01
C LYS A 20 -15.09 11.92 5.33
N GLY A 21 -14.79 12.56 6.46
CA GLY A 21 -15.26 12.11 7.77
C GLY A 21 -14.49 10.93 8.38
N LEU A 22 -13.35 10.54 7.82
CA LEU A 22 -12.50 9.46 8.32
C LEU A 22 -11.60 9.87 9.51
N GLY A 23 -11.64 11.13 9.94
CA GLY A 23 -10.72 11.69 10.92
C GLY A 23 -9.42 12.20 10.29
N GLY A 24 -8.40 12.46 11.13
CA GLY A 24 -7.16 13.13 10.74
C GLY A 24 -5.89 12.32 11.02
N HIS A 25 -5.98 10.98 11.06
CA HIS A 25 -4.80 10.15 11.29
C HIS A 25 -3.75 10.41 10.19
N HIS A 26 -2.51 10.64 10.60
CA HIS A 26 -1.40 10.92 9.71
C HIS A 26 -0.21 10.02 10.06
N HIS A 27 0.23 9.24 9.09
CA HIS A 27 1.42 8.42 9.17
C HIS A 27 2.36 8.81 8.03
N PRO A 28 3.38 9.64 8.28
CA PRO A 28 4.24 10.13 7.22
C PRO A 28 5.00 8.96 6.57
N VAL A 29 5.04 8.95 5.24
CA VAL A 29 5.81 7.98 4.44
C VAL A 29 6.73 8.70 3.48
N THR A 30 7.78 8.03 3.02
CA THR A 30 8.70 8.58 2.03
C THR A 30 8.00 8.65 0.68
N THR A 31 7.49 9.83 0.36
CA THR A 31 6.83 10.16 -0.91
C THR A 31 7.00 11.65 -1.19
N THR A 32 7.06 12.04 -2.46
CA THR A 32 7.02 13.45 -2.88
C THR A 32 5.60 13.89 -3.30
N SER A 33 4.61 13.01 -3.19
CA SER A 33 3.24 13.28 -3.59
C SER A 33 2.33 13.43 -2.37
N ASP A 34 1.90 14.67 -2.10
CA ASP A 34 0.92 14.96 -1.06
C ASP A 34 -0.36 14.14 -1.23
N LEU A 35 -0.76 13.88 -2.49
CA LEU A 35 -1.94 13.09 -2.78
C LEU A 35 -1.71 11.59 -2.47
N ALA A 36 -0.52 11.05 -2.76
CA ALA A 36 -0.17 9.68 -2.37
C ALA A 36 -0.16 9.52 -0.84
N GLN A 37 0.39 10.51 -0.11
CA GLN A 37 0.38 10.54 1.35
C GLN A 37 -1.05 10.53 1.91
N ARG A 38 -1.98 11.27 1.29
CA ARG A 38 -3.41 11.27 1.68
C ARG A 38 -4.07 9.91 1.47
N TYR A 39 -3.82 9.27 0.33
CA TYR A 39 -4.34 7.92 0.07
C TYR A 39 -3.75 6.87 1.01
N PHE A 40 -2.45 6.96 1.33
CA PHE A 40 -1.83 6.07 2.31
C PHE A 40 -2.49 6.20 3.70
N ASN A 41 -2.71 7.44 4.16
CA ASN A 41 -3.40 7.70 5.43
C ASN A 41 -4.83 7.16 5.43
N GLN A 42 -5.58 7.38 4.34
CA GLN A 42 -6.92 6.81 4.18
C GLN A 42 -6.88 5.27 4.22
N GLY A 43 -5.91 4.65 3.55
CA GLY A 43 -5.73 3.20 3.56
C GLY A 43 -5.52 2.65 4.97
N LEU A 44 -4.67 3.30 5.79
CA LEU A 44 -4.47 2.91 7.18
C LEU A 44 -5.76 3.05 8.01
N ILE A 45 -6.46 4.18 7.89
CA ILE A 45 -7.71 4.39 8.62
C ILE A 45 -8.72 3.29 8.27
N LEU A 46 -8.89 2.99 6.99
CA LEU A 46 -9.82 1.96 6.53
C LEU A 46 -9.41 0.56 6.99
N ALA A 47 -8.11 0.24 6.96
CA ALA A 47 -7.60 -1.03 7.46
C ALA A 47 -7.84 -1.19 8.97
N PHE A 48 -7.60 -0.14 9.77
CA PHE A 48 -7.87 -0.15 11.21
C PHE A 48 -9.37 -0.26 11.54
N ASN A 49 -10.24 0.11 10.60
CA ASN A 49 -11.70 -0.02 10.70
C ASN A 49 -12.24 -1.23 9.91
N PHE A 50 -11.37 -2.20 9.58
CA PHE A 50 -11.73 -3.46 8.91
C PHE A 50 -12.35 -3.33 7.51
N ASN A 51 -12.21 -2.17 6.85
CA ASN A 51 -12.57 -2.01 5.43
C ASN A 51 -11.35 -2.31 4.54
N HIS A 52 -10.97 -3.59 4.48
CA HIS A 52 -9.77 -4.05 3.77
C HIS A 52 -9.83 -3.78 2.26
N ALA A 53 -10.98 -3.97 1.63
CA ALA A 53 -11.13 -3.77 0.17
C ALA A 53 -10.85 -2.30 -0.22
N GLU A 54 -11.42 -1.34 0.51
CA GLU A 54 -11.18 0.07 0.22
C GLU A 54 -9.80 0.54 0.69
N ALA A 55 -9.24 -0.08 1.73
CA ALA A 55 -7.84 0.13 2.10
C ALA A 55 -6.89 -0.26 0.97
N ILE A 56 -7.07 -1.45 0.38
CA ILE A 56 -6.27 -1.93 -0.76
C ILE A 56 -6.39 -0.97 -1.95
N ARG A 57 -7.60 -0.50 -2.28
CA ARG A 57 -7.81 0.51 -3.34
C ARG A 57 -7.06 1.81 -3.05
N SER A 58 -7.09 2.28 -1.81
CA SER A 58 -6.40 3.49 -1.38
C SER A 58 -4.88 3.33 -1.48
N PHE A 59 -4.33 2.21 -1.02
CA PHE A 59 -2.89 1.96 -1.14
C PHE A 59 -2.44 1.80 -2.61
N LYS A 60 -3.22 1.15 -3.46
CA LYS A 60 -2.96 1.08 -4.91
C LYS A 60 -3.02 2.46 -5.58
N ALA A 61 -3.95 3.32 -5.16
CA ALA A 61 -4.01 4.71 -5.60
C ALA A 61 -2.76 5.51 -5.21
N ALA A 62 -2.25 5.31 -3.99
CA ALA A 62 -0.98 5.90 -3.56
C ALA A 62 0.19 5.43 -4.45
N ALA A 63 0.25 4.13 -4.77
CA ALA A 63 1.29 3.56 -5.65
C ALA A 63 1.19 4.06 -7.11
N GLN A 64 -0.02 4.32 -7.63
CA GLN A 64 -0.21 4.90 -8.96
C GLN A 64 0.34 6.33 -9.02
N LEU A 65 0.07 7.12 -7.98
CA LEU A 65 0.51 8.51 -7.88
C LEU A 65 2.02 8.59 -7.68
N ASP A 66 2.57 7.77 -6.78
CA ASP A 66 4.00 7.66 -6.51
C ASP A 66 4.46 6.19 -6.59
N PRO A 67 4.98 5.77 -7.77
CA PRO A 67 5.49 4.41 -7.98
C PRO A 67 6.71 4.07 -7.12
N ASP A 68 7.39 5.07 -6.55
CA ASP A 68 8.56 4.90 -5.70
C ASP A 68 8.20 4.81 -4.21
N CYS A 69 6.94 5.03 -3.85
CA CYS A 69 6.45 4.91 -2.47
C CYS A 69 6.37 3.44 -2.03
N ALA A 70 7.44 2.96 -1.39
CA ALA A 70 7.53 1.59 -0.88
C ALA A 70 6.36 1.24 0.07
N MET A 71 5.95 2.21 0.90
CA MET A 71 4.88 2.01 1.87
C MET A 71 3.50 1.83 1.24
N ALA A 72 3.26 2.33 0.02
CA ALA A 72 2.02 2.07 -0.68
C ALA A 72 1.86 0.56 -0.94
N TRP A 73 2.92 -0.11 -1.40
CA TRP A 73 2.91 -1.56 -1.62
C TRP A 73 2.91 -2.37 -0.31
N TRP A 74 3.60 -1.88 0.73
CA TRP A 74 3.48 -2.44 2.08
C TRP A 74 2.04 -2.43 2.58
N GLY A 75 1.32 -1.32 2.34
CA GLY A 75 -0.08 -1.17 2.74
C GLY A 75 -1.01 -2.16 2.01
N VAL A 76 -0.79 -2.39 0.71
CA VAL A 76 -1.52 -3.44 -0.03
C VAL A 76 -1.28 -4.81 0.60
N ALA A 77 -0.02 -5.19 0.84
CA ALA A 77 0.31 -6.46 1.45
C ALA A 77 -0.26 -6.60 2.87
N TYR A 78 -0.22 -5.53 3.67
CA TYR A 78 -0.80 -5.50 5.01
C TYR A 78 -2.32 -5.74 4.98
N ALA A 79 -3.03 -5.06 4.08
CA ALA A 79 -4.49 -5.13 4.00
C ALA A 79 -5.01 -6.42 3.35
N GLU A 80 -4.23 -7.08 2.48
CA GLU A 80 -4.55 -8.44 1.97
C GLU A 80 -4.43 -9.51 3.05
N GLY A 81 -3.62 -9.28 4.10
CA GLY A 81 -3.35 -10.28 5.14
C GLY A 81 -4.57 -10.75 5.94
N PRO A 82 -4.43 -11.84 6.72
CA PRO A 82 -5.50 -12.32 7.57
C PRO A 82 -5.81 -11.31 8.67
N ASN A 83 -7.06 -11.31 9.11
CA ASN A 83 -7.54 -10.54 10.24
C ASN A 83 -8.35 -11.47 11.19
N ILE A 84 -8.78 -10.94 12.33
CA ILE A 84 -9.48 -11.72 13.36
C ILE A 84 -10.78 -12.37 12.86
N ASN A 85 -11.40 -11.81 11.81
CA ASN A 85 -12.66 -12.28 11.26
C ASN A 85 -12.49 -13.13 9.99
N MET A 86 -11.29 -13.13 9.38
CA MET A 86 -11.04 -13.82 8.12
C MET A 86 -9.64 -14.45 8.12
N PRO A 87 -9.55 -15.79 8.04
CA PRO A 87 -8.26 -16.46 7.89
C PRO A 87 -7.63 -16.11 6.55
N MET A 88 -6.36 -16.45 6.38
CA MET A 88 -5.69 -16.20 5.11
C MET A 88 -6.08 -17.29 4.13
N MET A 89 -6.91 -16.93 3.15
CA MET A 89 -7.34 -17.86 2.10
C MET A 89 -6.16 -18.16 1.15
N PRO A 90 -6.08 -19.38 0.59
CA PRO A 90 -4.94 -19.76 -0.27
C PRO A 90 -4.69 -18.80 -1.45
N ASP A 91 -5.74 -18.24 -2.05
CA ASP A 91 -5.67 -17.32 -3.18
C ASP A 91 -5.13 -15.91 -2.80
N VAL A 92 -5.10 -15.59 -1.51
CA VAL A 92 -4.59 -14.32 -0.98
C VAL A 92 -3.06 -14.31 -0.92
N TYR A 93 -2.42 -15.47 -0.67
CA TYR A 93 -0.96 -15.56 -0.52
C TYR A 93 -0.19 -14.96 -1.68
N PRO A 94 -0.48 -15.32 -2.95
CA PRO A 94 0.24 -14.72 -4.08
C PRO A 94 0.06 -13.20 -4.15
N ARG A 95 -1.13 -12.68 -3.84
CA ARG A 95 -1.40 -11.23 -3.91
C ARG A 95 -0.65 -10.45 -2.84
N ALA A 96 -0.71 -10.93 -1.59
CA ALA A 96 0.00 -10.32 -0.47
C ALA A 96 1.52 -10.40 -0.68
N TRP A 97 2.01 -11.55 -1.16
CA TRP A 97 3.41 -11.77 -1.51
C TRP A 97 3.87 -10.81 -2.62
N ASP A 98 3.16 -10.73 -3.75
CA ASP A 98 3.54 -9.89 -4.88
C ASP A 98 3.57 -8.39 -4.50
N ALA A 99 2.61 -7.94 -3.70
CA ALA A 99 2.61 -6.59 -3.15
C ALA A 99 3.82 -6.35 -2.24
N LEU A 100 4.12 -7.29 -1.34
CA LEU A 100 5.27 -7.21 -0.46
C LEU A 100 6.59 -7.20 -1.23
N GLN A 101 6.74 -8.02 -2.28
CA GLN A 101 7.96 -8.03 -3.10
C GLN A 101 8.19 -6.68 -3.80
N LYS A 102 7.13 -5.98 -4.21
CA LYS A 102 7.24 -4.60 -4.72
C LYS A 102 7.72 -3.63 -3.63
N ALA A 103 7.21 -3.75 -2.41
CA ALA A 103 7.68 -2.96 -1.28
C ALA A 103 9.16 -3.23 -0.98
N VAL A 104 9.58 -4.51 -0.97
CA VAL A 104 10.97 -4.94 -0.78
C VAL A 104 11.89 -4.34 -1.85
N ALA A 105 11.49 -4.38 -3.12
CA ALA A 105 12.26 -3.80 -4.22
C ALA A 105 12.46 -2.27 -4.08
N LEU A 106 11.50 -1.58 -3.45
CA LEU A 106 11.55 -0.13 -3.24
C LEU A 106 12.18 0.28 -1.90
N LYS A 107 12.52 -0.66 -1.01
CA LYS A 107 13.21 -0.38 0.28
C LYS A 107 14.42 0.57 0.18
N PRO A 108 15.27 0.53 -0.86
CA PRO A 108 16.39 1.47 -0.97
C PRO A 108 15.96 2.93 -1.04
N LYS A 109 14.72 3.22 -1.46
CA LYS A 109 14.13 4.57 -1.54
C LYS A 109 13.39 4.99 -0.27
N ALA A 110 13.16 4.07 0.65
CA ALA A 110 12.37 4.29 1.87
C ALA A 110 13.24 4.79 3.04
N SER A 111 12.62 5.41 4.04
CA SER A 111 13.29 5.75 5.30
C SER A 111 13.68 4.52 6.12
N ASP A 112 14.58 4.66 7.10
CA ASP A 112 14.97 3.55 8.00
C ASP A 112 13.77 2.91 8.70
N ARG A 113 12.82 3.73 9.17
CA ARG A 113 11.60 3.27 9.84
C ARG A 113 10.73 2.44 8.89
N GLU A 114 10.58 2.88 7.66
CA GLU A 114 9.79 2.19 6.64
C GLU A 114 10.44 0.88 6.20
N ARG A 115 11.77 0.86 6.06
CA ARG A 115 12.52 -0.38 5.83
C ARG A 115 12.24 -1.41 6.92
N ALA A 116 12.20 -0.99 8.19
CA ALA A 116 11.88 -1.86 9.31
C ALA A 116 10.43 -2.39 9.23
N TYR A 117 9.45 -1.58 8.83
CA TYR A 117 8.07 -2.07 8.62
C TYR A 117 7.99 -3.11 7.49
N ILE A 118 8.74 -2.90 6.41
CA ILE A 118 8.79 -3.82 5.29
C ILE A 118 9.45 -5.13 5.71
N ASP A 119 10.57 -5.08 6.45
CA ASP A 119 11.25 -6.27 6.96
C ASP A 119 10.39 -7.06 7.94
N ALA A 120 9.68 -6.38 8.83
CA ALA A 120 8.76 -7.04 9.75
C ALA A 120 7.59 -7.71 9.02
N LEU A 121 7.01 -7.04 8.01
CA LEU A 121 5.93 -7.65 7.23
C LEU A 121 6.44 -8.80 6.34
N ALA A 122 7.72 -8.78 5.95
CA ALA A 122 8.31 -9.78 5.09
C ALA A 122 8.39 -11.18 5.72
N THR A 123 8.36 -11.28 7.04
CA THR A 123 8.32 -12.60 7.72
C THR A 123 6.94 -13.25 7.62
N ARG A 124 5.88 -12.45 7.45
CA ARG A 124 4.48 -12.91 7.56
C ARG A 124 3.99 -13.72 6.35
N TYR A 125 4.63 -13.57 5.19
CA TYR A 125 4.13 -14.08 3.93
C TYR A 125 5.12 -14.99 3.23
N THR A 126 4.56 -15.99 2.56
CA THR A 126 5.21 -16.85 1.57
C THR A 126 4.46 -16.72 0.25
N LYS A 127 5.09 -17.09 -0.87
CA LYS A 127 4.45 -17.03 -2.19
C LYS A 127 3.24 -17.96 -2.30
N GLU A 128 3.38 -19.15 -1.75
CA GLU A 128 2.36 -20.20 -1.74
C GLU A 128 1.83 -20.38 -0.31
N ALA A 129 0.57 -20.79 -0.20
CA ALA A 129 -0.05 -21.07 1.10
C ALA A 129 0.63 -22.30 1.73
N PRO A 130 1.26 -22.17 2.91
CA PRO A 130 1.81 -23.31 3.59
C PRO A 130 0.69 -24.10 4.31
N GLU A 131 0.92 -25.39 4.53
CA GLU A 131 0.01 -26.23 5.32
C GLU A 131 -0.05 -25.79 6.80
N ASP A 132 1.09 -25.33 7.34
CA ASP A 132 1.26 -24.79 8.69
C ASP A 132 1.98 -23.44 8.63
N ARG A 133 1.53 -22.48 9.43
CA ARG A 133 2.07 -21.12 9.51
C ARG A 133 2.86 -20.85 10.79
N SER A 134 3.06 -21.85 11.64
CA SER A 134 3.70 -21.67 12.95
C SER A 134 5.13 -21.14 12.87
N ASP A 135 5.79 -21.34 11.72
CA ASP A 135 7.17 -20.88 11.45
C ASP A 135 7.24 -19.50 10.75
N LEU A 136 6.10 -18.80 10.56
CA LEU A 136 5.99 -17.46 9.95
C LEU A 136 5.84 -16.32 10.97
#